data_AF-A0AAD7C6A5-F1
#
_entry.id   AF-A0AAD7C6A5-F1
#
_cell.length_a   1.000
_cell.length_b   1.000
_cell.length_c   1.000
_cell.angle_alpha   90.00
_cell.angle_beta   90.00
_cell.angle_gamma   90.00
#
_symmetry.space_group_name_H-M   'P 1'
#
loop_
_entity.id
_entity.type
_entity.pdbx_description
1 polymer ?
#
loop_
_entity_poly.entity_id
_entity_poly.type
_entity_poly.pdbx_seq_one_letter_code
_entity_poly.pdbx_strand_id
1 'polypeptide(L)'
;MLSSALITLALALAASARPARFGRRAAFDLANGQAAIALNAQFQTLTADSPCTAPQDACVNQGFAHCAALPLVNSAGTSITCTTQADLDARIAATGATSGAAPPAAPSPPAVPPTAPPALTPTAPPATPSGVNNVGGGAANGTSSTGSDLQTSLTLDPSVICTNFTDNGQNPPSVGQTASSTSTNNYINFCALTLPGTPLTNGGQITTGSCNPTPIGLIPSVDNMPSAKFNFPKNGDTIDANVGFNITINVKNLQTGVFTNAVKTYFAAPQTLNAQGLIIGHSHVVIETLDSLDQITPTNPKNHLFFKGIDAPAVDGVMTVPVGAIGVPAGAYRMCTINSSSNHQPVIVPVAQHGSLDDCVYFTAK
;
A
#
# COMPACT_ATOMS: atom_id res chain seq x y z
N MET A 1 -64.31 -67.45 35.21
CA MET A 1 -64.90 -66.09 35.26
C MET A 1 -63.86 -65.15 35.87
N LEU A 2 -63.87 -63.86 35.49
CA LEU A 2 -62.85 -62.83 35.77
C LEU A 2 -61.49 -63.11 35.06
N SER A 3 -61.01 -62.28 34.14
CA SER A 3 -60.56 -60.85 34.20
C SER A 3 -59.11 -60.73 34.69
N SER A 4 -58.24 -59.80 34.24
CA SER A 4 -58.20 -58.90 33.08
C SER A 4 -56.81 -58.23 33.09
N ALA A 5 -56.12 -58.08 31.94
CA ALA A 5 -55.02 -57.11 31.79
C ALA A 5 -54.61 -56.92 30.31
N LEU A 6 -55.23 -55.97 29.60
CA LEU A 6 -54.65 -55.42 28.37
C LEU A 6 -53.64 -54.33 28.75
N ILE A 7 -52.38 -54.48 28.36
CA ILE A 7 -51.38 -53.41 28.46
C ILE A 7 -51.47 -52.58 27.17
N THR A 8 -51.95 -51.34 27.29
CA THR A 8 -51.98 -50.37 26.20
C THR A 8 -50.63 -49.66 26.07
N LEU A 9 -49.96 -49.87 24.93
CA LEU A 9 -48.71 -49.21 24.60
C LEU A 9 -48.97 -47.77 24.13
N ALA A 10 -48.78 -46.79 25.02
CA ALA A 10 -48.91 -45.38 24.69
C ALA A 10 -47.62 -44.87 24.00
N LEU A 11 -47.66 -44.78 22.67
CA LEU A 11 -46.56 -44.20 21.88
C LEU A 11 -46.69 -42.67 21.82
N ALA A 12 -45.92 -41.96 22.65
CA ALA A 12 -45.94 -40.50 22.69
C ALA A 12 -45.22 -39.88 21.47
N LEU A 13 -45.98 -39.29 20.54
CA LEU A 13 -45.44 -38.51 19.42
C LEU A 13 -44.95 -37.14 19.92
N ALA A 14 -43.66 -37.04 20.27
CA ALA A 14 -42.99 -35.77 20.52
C ALA A 14 -42.61 -35.09 19.18
N ALA A 15 -43.60 -34.44 18.54
CA ALA A 15 -43.36 -33.65 17.33
C ALA A 15 -42.57 -32.37 17.67
N SER A 16 -41.25 -32.40 17.48
CA SER A 16 -40.37 -31.23 17.67
C SER A 16 -40.57 -30.20 16.56
N ALA A 17 -41.49 -29.27 16.76
CA ALA A 17 -41.67 -28.12 15.88
C ALA A 17 -40.47 -27.15 15.96
N ARG A 18 -39.42 -27.42 15.19
CA ARG A 18 -38.34 -26.44 14.93
C ARG A 18 -38.91 -25.28 14.12
N PRO A 19 -38.75 -24.01 14.56
CA PRO A 19 -39.16 -22.86 13.74
C PRO A 19 -38.27 -22.78 12.50
N ALA A 20 -38.85 -22.96 11.31
CA ALA A 20 -38.15 -22.89 10.05
C ALA A 20 -37.69 -21.45 9.74
N ARG A 21 -36.48 -21.08 10.16
CA ARG A 21 -35.83 -19.78 9.84
C ARG A 21 -35.37 -19.66 8.37
N PHE A 22 -35.92 -20.45 7.45
CA PHE A 22 -35.52 -20.51 6.04
C PHE A 22 -36.20 -19.45 5.13
N GLY A 23 -37.13 -18.65 5.65
CA GLY A 23 -37.91 -17.69 4.85
C GLY A 23 -37.44 -16.23 4.82
N ARG A 24 -36.47 -15.81 5.64
CA ARG A 24 -36.11 -14.37 5.79
C ARG A 24 -34.77 -13.92 5.21
N ARG A 25 -33.75 -14.78 5.06
CA ARG A 25 -32.47 -14.37 4.41
C ARG A 25 -32.61 -14.24 2.90
N ALA A 26 -33.10 -15.31 2.24
CA ALA A 26 -33.27 -15.38 0.79
C ALA A 26 -34.12 -14.23 0.19
N ALA A 27 -35.02 -13.62 0.97
CA ALA A 27 -35.80 -12.47 0.55
C ALA A 27 -34.96 -11.19 0.35
N PHE A 28 -33.96 -10.95 1.21
CA PHE A 28 -33.04 -9.83 1.07
C PHE A 28 -31.98 -10.11 0.01
N ASP A 29 -31.47 -11.35 -0.08
CA ASP A 29 -30.48 -11.73 -1.09
C ASP A 29 -31.04 -11.55 -2.52
N LEU A 30 -32.29 -11.94 -2.74
CA LEU A 30 -33.00 -11.73 -4.01
C LEU A 30 -33.26 -10.24 -4.28
N ALA A 31 -33.73 -9.47 -3.29
CA ALA A 31 -33.99 -8.04 -3.45
C ALA A 31 -32.70 -7.24 -3.71
N ASN A 32 -31.60 -7.58 -3.03
CA ASN A 32 -30.28 -6.98 -3.23
C ASN A 32 -29.72 -7.34 -4.61
N GLY A 33 -29.89 -8.59 -5.05
CA GLY A 33 -29.52 -9.01 -6.40
C GLY A 33 -30.31 -8.27 -7.49
N GLN A 34 -31.63 -8.09 -7.30
CA GLN A 34 -32.48 -7.32 -8.21
C GLN A 34 -32.11 -5.83 -8.24
N ALA A 35 -31.82 -5.23 -7.07
CA ALA A 35 -31.34 -3.86 -6.96
C ALA A 35 -29.97 -3.67 -7.64
N ALA A 36 -29.04 -4.62 -7.47
CA ALA A 36 -27.74 -4.59 -8.13
C ALA A 36 -27.86 -4.76 -9.66
N ILE A 37 -28.77 -5.61 -10.15
CA ILE A 37 -29.06 -5.75 -11.59
C ILE A 37 -29.64 -4.43 -12.15
N ALA A 38 -30.60 -3.82 -11.44
CA ALA A 38 -31.18 -2.53 -11.85
C ALA A 38 -30.12 -1.41 -11.86
N LEU A 39 -29.24 -1.36 -10.85
CA LEU A 39 -28.16 -0.39 -10.76
C LEU A 39 -27.10 -0.60 -11.86
N ASN A 40 -26.74 -1.86 -12.16
CA ASN A 40 -25.82 -2.18 -13.27
C ASN A 40 -26.43 -1.84 -14.63
N ALA A 41 -27.74 -2.03 -14.82
CA ALA A 41 -28.45 -1.60 -16.03
C ALA A 41 -28.50 -0.06 -16.13
N GLN A 42 -28.66 0.64 -15.01
CA GLN A 42 -28.57 2.10 -14.95
C GLN A 42 -27.14 2.59 -15.27
N PHE A 43 -26.10 1.93 -14.78
CA PHE A 43 -24.71 2.27 -15.13
C PHE A 43 -24.42 2.12 -16.62
N GLN A 44 -25.05 1.17 -17.32
CA GLN A 44 -24.92 1.03 -18.78
C GLN A 44 -25.56 2.17 -19.58
N THR A 45 -26.41 3.01 -18.97
CA THR A 45 -26.99 4.20 -19.62
C THR A 45 -26.29 5.50 -19.26
N LEU A 46 -25.31 5.49 -18.35
CA LEU A 46 -24.57 6.69 -17.96
C LEU A 46 -23.48 7.06 -18.98
N THR A 47 -23.42 8.35 -19.28
CA THR A 47 -22.39 9.02 -20.07
C THR A 47 -21.64 10.05 -19.21
N ALA A 48 -20.58 10.64 -19.75
CA ALA A 48 -19.79 11.69 -19.08
C ALA A 48 -20.53 13.05 -18.91
N ASP A 49 -21.78 13.12 -19.38
CA ASP A 49 -22.66 14.29 -19.25
C ASP A 49 -23.95 13.96 -18.46
N SER A 50 -24.03 12.76 -17.87
CA SER A 50 -25.23 12.35 -17.14
C SER A 50 -25.40 13.14 -15.83
N PRO A 51 -26.63 13.57 -15.49
CA PRO A 51 -26.90 14.25 -14.23
C PRO A 51 -26.80 13.24 -13.08
N CYS A 52 -26.15 13.65 -11.99
CA CYS A 52 -25.92 12.81 -10.82
C CYS A 52 -25.90 13.63 -9.53
N THR A 53 -26.02 12.96 -8.39
CA THR A 53 -25.99 13.60 -7.07
C THR A 53 -24.78 13.10 -6.28
N ALA A 54 -23.91 14.01 -5.85
CA ALA A 54 -22.80 13.66 -4.96
C ALA A 54 -23.33 13.01 -3.65
N PRO A 55 -22.65 11.99 -3.09
CA PRO A 55 -21.38 11.39 -3.51
C PRO A 55 -21.57 10.07 -4.30
N GLN A 56 -22.19 10.14 -5.48
CA GLN A 56 -22.24 8.99 -6.40
C GLN A 56 -20.96 8.86 -7.23
N ASP A 57 -20.40 7.65 -7.25
CA ASP A 57 -19.31 7.22 -8.13
C ASP A 57 -19.85 6.22 -9.16
N ALA A 58 -19.35 6.28 -10.40
CA ALA A 58 -19.75 5.36 -11.48
C ALA A 58 -18.60 5.08 -12.45
N CYS A 59 -18.57 3.88 -13.03
CA CYS A 59 -17.64 3.56 -14.12
C CYS A 59 -18.26 3.97 -15.47
N VAL A 60 -17.76 5.03 -16.08
CA VAL A 60 -18.20 5.53 -17.40
C VAL A 60 -17.08 5.29 -18.41
N ASN A 61 -17.40 4.66 -19.55
CA ASN A 61 -16.43 4.35 -20.62
C ASN A 61 -15.17 3.59 -20.12
N GLN A 62 -15.34 2.68 -19.16
CA GLN A 62 -14.26 1.94 -18.48
C GLN A 62 -13.26 2.78 -17.66
N GLY A 63 -13.55 4.07 -17.44
CA GLY A 63 -12.87 4.93 -16.48
C GLY A 63 -13.71 5.14 -15.21
N PHE A 64 -13.04 5.40 -14.09
CA PHE A 64 -13.71 5.82 -12.85
C PHE A 64 -14.12 7.29 -12.97
N ALA A 65 -15.42 7.55 -12.91
CA ALA A 65 -16.01 8.88 -12.96
C ALA A 65 -16.74 9.20 -11.64
N HIS A 66 -16.65 10.44 -11.20
CA HIS A 66 -17.29 10.92 -9.97
C HIS A 66 -18.16 12.14 -10.28
N CYS A 67 -19.18 12.39 -9.46
CA CYS A 67 -19.97 13.61 -9.56
C CYS A 67 -19.12 14.83 -9.17
N ALA A 68 -18.88 15.74 -10.12
CA ALA A 68 -18.16 16.97 -9.86
C ALA A 68 -18.83 18.21 -10.45
N ALA A 69 -18.53 19.37 -9.86
CA ALA A 69 -18.99 20.66 -10.36
C ALA A 69 -18.06 21.16 -11.47
N LEU A 70 -18.62 21.31 -12.67
CA LEU A 70 -17.91 21.79 -13.86
C LEU A 70 -18.39 23.19 -14.25
N PRO A 71 -17.52 24.06 -14.81
CA PRO A 71 -17.92 25.38 -15.30
C PRO A 71 -18.91 25.27 -16.46
N LEU A 72 -19.91 26.16 -16.49
CA LEU A 72 -20.79 26.32 -17.65
C LEU A 72 -20.07 27.08 -18.76
N VAL A 73 -20.22 26.63 -20.01
CA VAL A 73 -19.50 27.19 -21.17
C VAL A 73 -20.30 28.26 -21.93
N ASN A 74 -21.62 28.30 -21.75
CA ASN A 74 -22.54 29.19 -22.49
C ASN A 74 -23.33 30.14 -21.57
N SER A 75 -23.11 30.11 -20.27
CA SER A 75 -23.80 30.92 -19.26
C SER A 75 -22.98 30.98 -17.96
N ALA A 76 -23.31 31.90 -17.06
CA ALA A 76 -22.64 32.01 -15.77
C ALA A 76 -23.08 30.90 -14.80
N GLY A 77 -22.13 30.23 -14.16
CA GLY A 77 -22.36 29.23 -13.10
C GLY A 77 -21.63 27.91 -13.32
N THR A 78 -22.05 26.90 -12.58
CA THR A 78 -21.51 25.52 -12.61
C THR A 78 -22.63 24.49 -12.71
N SER A 79 -22.36 23.35 -13.35
CA SER A 79 -23.26 22.18 -13.37
C SER A 79 -22.60 20.99 -12.67
N ILE A 80 -23.39 20.14 -12.00
CA ILE A 80 -22.91 18.89 -11.42
C ILE A 80 -23.18 17.75 -12.41
N THR A 81 -22.16 16.97 -12.77
CA THR A 81 -22.27 15.84 -13.70
C THR A 81 -21.16 14.80 -13.47
N CYS A 82 -21.33 13.58 -13.99
CA CYS A 82 -20.35 12.50 -13.91
C CYS A 82 -19.13 12.77 -14.81
N THR A 83 -17.98 13.13 -14.27
CA THR A 83 -16.75 13.39 -15.05
C THR A 83 -15.56 12.60 -14.52
N THR A 84 -14.49 12.55 -15.32
CA THR A 84 -13.20 11.98 -14.88
C THR A 84 -12.32 13.10 -14.31
N GLN A 85 -11.37 12.76 -13.43
CA GLN A 85 -10.43 13.76 -12.90
C GLN A 85 -9.70 14.53 -14.02
N ALA A 86 -9.30 13.84 -15.09
CA ALA A 86 -8.60 14.47 -16.21
C ALA A 86 -9.47 15.43 -17.04
N ASP A 87 -10.76 15.13 -17.21
CA ASP A 87 -11.71 16.05 -17.87
C ASP A 87 -12.05 17.25 -16.97
N LEU A 88 -12.26 17.03 -15.67
CA LEU A 88 -12.40 18.11 -14.70
C LEU A 88 -11.19 19.05 -14.71
N ASP A 89 -9.98 18.51 -14.60
CA ASP A 89 -8.74 19.29 -14.61
C ASP A 89 -8.58 20.06 -15.94
N ALA A 90 -8.86 19.42 -17.08
CA ALA A 90 -8.79 20.05 -18.40
C ALA A 90 -9.82 21.18 -18.57
N ARG A 91 -11.06 20.97 -18.11
CA ARG A 91 -12.14 21.96 -18.21
C ARG A 91 -11.97 23.12 -17.22
N ILE A 92 -11.36 22.90 -16.06
CA ILE A 92 -10.94 23.98 -15.15
C ILE A 92 -9.77 24.76 -15.78
N ALA A 93 -8.73 24.08 -16.28
CA ALA A 93 -7.58 24.73 -16.91
C ALA A 93 -7.98 25.59 -18.13
N ALA A 94 -8.96 25.14 -18.92
CA ALA A 94 -9.51 25.89 -20.06
C ALA A 94 -10.17 27.23 -19.67
N THR A 95 -10.55 27.44 -18.40
CA THR A 95 -11.05 28.75 -17.91
C THR A 95 -9.93 29.73 -17.57
N GLY A 96 -8.67 29.29 -17.50
CA GLY A 96 -7.55 30.06 -16.98
C GLY A 96 -7.53 30.21 -15.45
N ALA A 97 -8.43 29.54 -14.72
CA ALA A 97 -8.44 29.53 -13.26
C ALA A 97 -7.19 28.82 -12.69
N THR A 98 -6.63 29.38 -11.61
CA THR A 98 -5.51 28.80 -10.86
C THR A 98 -5.87 28.70 -9.38
N SER A 99 -5.34 27.68 -8.70
CA SER A 99 -5.58 27.41 -7.28
C SER A 99 -4.94 28.49 -6.40
N GLY A 100 -5.75 29.48 -6.02
CA GLY A 100 -5.32 30.63 -5.20
C GLY A 100 -6.16 31.90 -5.39
N ALA A 101 -6.98 31.99 -6.44
CA ALA A 101 -7.87 33.12 -6.66
C ALA A 101 -9.11 33.08 -5.73
N ALA A 102 -9.35 34.16 -4.97
CA ALA A 102 -10.60 34.36 -4.25
C ALA A 102 -11.75 34.69 -5.23
N PRO A 103 -13.02 34.33 -4.91
CA PRO A 103 -14.15 34.56 -5.81
C PRO A 103 -14.42 36.06 -6.00
N PRO A 104 -14.79 36.52 -7.21
CA PRO A 104 -15.00 37.94 -7.50
C PRO A 104 -16.31 38.48 -6.90
N ALA A 105 -16.26 39.71 -6.40
CA ALA A 105 -17.42 40.46 -5.93
C ALA A 105 -18.17 41.19 -7.08
N ALA A 106 -19.44 41.54 -6.84
CA ALA A 106 -20.35 42.16 -7.81
C ALA A 106 -20.01 43.66 -8.12
N PRO A 107 -20.52 44.25 -9.23
CA PRO A 107 -19.89 45.41 -9.87
C PRO A 107 -20.35 46.83 -9.46
N SER A 108 -19.35 47.72 -9.27
CA SER A 108 -19.15 49.05 -9.93
C SER A 108 -20.05 50.27 -9.57
N PRO A 109 -19.72 51.55 -9.92
CA PRO A 109 -18.58 52.14 -10.68
C PRO A 109 -17.92 53.38 -9.95
N PRO A 110 -17.39 54.45 -10.62
CA PRO A 110 -16.10 54.66 -11.31
C PRO A 110 -15.23 55.80 -10.66
N ALA A 111 -14.13 56.35 -11.22
CA ALA A 111 -12.90 55.84 -11.86
C ALA A 111 -11.93 57.03 -12.14
N VAL A 112 -10.59 56.85 -12.12
CA VAL A 112 -9.57 57.85 -12.57
C VAL A 112 -8.41 57.15 -13.34
N PRO A 113 -7.80 57.73 -14.40
CA PRO A 113 -6.98 56.99 -15.38
C PRO A 113 -5.45 56.95 -15.12
N PRO A 114 -4.67 56.16 -15.90
CA PRO A 114 -3.29 55.76 -15.59
C PRO A 114 -2.19 56.38 -16.48
N THR A 115 -0.93 56.05 -16.19
CA THR A 115 0.24 56.22 -17.09
C THR A 115 1.00 54.89 -17.25
N ALA A 116 1.50 54.62 -18.47
CA ALA A 116 2.02 53.32 -18.91
C ALA A 116 3.53 53.34 -19.30
N PRO A 117 4.20 52.17 -19.44
CA PRO A 117 5.66 52.05 -19.70
C PRO A 117 6.00 51.68 -21.16
N PRO A 118 7.31 51.62 -21.50
CA PRO A 118 7.89 50.49 -22.26
C PRO A 118 9.37 50.17 -21.89
N ALA A 119 10.13 49.24 -22.50
CA ALA A 119 9.90 47.85 -22.95
C ALA A 119 11.27 47.18 -23.34
N LEU A 120 11.28 45.84 -23.39
CA LEU A 120 12.08 44.82 -24.15
C LEU A 120 12.96 45.32 -25.36
N THR A 121 14.04 44.69 -25.93
CA THR A 121 14.56 43.28 -26.09
C THR A 121 16.02 43.31 -26.75
N PRO A 122 16.56 42.40 -27.65
CA PRO A 122 17.05 40.99 -27.51
C PRO A 122 18.43 40.60 -28.20
N THR A 123 18.74 39.27 -28.27
CA THR A 123 19.49 38.47 -29.32
C THR A 123 21.04 38.20 -29.30
N ALA A 124 21.47 37.12 -30.02
CA ALA A 124 22.78 36.40 -29.99
C ALA A 124 23.34 36.07 -31.42
N PRO A 125 23.90 34.86 -31.74
CA PRO A 125 25.25 34.25 -31.55
C PRO A 125 26.11 34.28 -32.89
N PRO A 126 26.82 33.25 -33.46
CA PRO A 126 27.62 32.06 -33.03
C PRO A 126 29.02 31.90 -33.73
N ALA A 127 29.84 30.83 -33.44
CA ALA A 127 30.64 30.01 -34.42
C ALA A 127 31.61 28.93 -33.82
N THR A 128 31.89 27.84 -34.55
CA THR A 128 32.91 26.76 -34.36
C THR A 128 33.70 26.52 -35.68
N PRO A 129 34.79 25.69 -35.79
CA PRO A 129 34.64 24.25 -36.18
C PRO A 129 35.84 23.24 -35.92
N SER A 130 35.59 21.95 -36.22
CA SER A 130 36.52 20.85 -36.65
C SER A 130 37.59 20.25 -35.68
N GLY A 131 37.92 18.94 -35.67
CA GLY A 131 37.30 17.73 -36.25
C GLY A 131 38.23 16.79 -37.08
N VAL A 132 38.53 15.56 -36.62
CA VAL A 132 39.05 14.42 -37.45
C VAL A 132 38.69 13.05 -36.83
N ASN A 133 38.41 12.02 -37.66
CA ASN A 133 38.14 10.62 -37.27
C ASN A 133 39.24 9.66 -37.81
N ASN A 134 39.45 8.48 -37.17
CA ASN A 134 39.30 7.17 -37.86
C ASN A 134 39.19 5.94 -36.92
N VAL A 135 38.76 4.81 -37.50
CA VAL A 135 38.26 3.52 -36.95
C VAL A 135 39.34 2.49 -36.56
N GLY A 136 39.07 1.59 -35.60
CA GLY A 136 39.69 0.24 -35.55
C GLY A 136 39.74 -0.44 -34.17
N GLY A 137 38.91 -1.45 -33.90
CA GLY A 137 38.73 -2.04 -32.55
C GLY A 137 39.76 -3.10 -32.07
N GLY A 138 39.62 -3.50 -30.80
CA GLY A 138 40.12 -4.77 -30.26
C GLY A 138 40.93 -4.71 -28.96
N ALA A 139 40.63 -5.67 -28.06
CA ALA A 139 41.38 -6.09 -26.86
C ALA A 139 41.34 -5.19 -25.60
N ALA A 140 41.21 -5.87 -24.46
CA ALA A 140 41.16 -5.28 -23.13
C ALA A 140 42.56 -5.06 -22.54
N ASN A 141 42.70 -4.02 -21.72
CA ASN A 141 43.62 -4.07 -20.58
C ASN A 141 43.03 -3.29 -19.40
N GLY A 142 43.21 -3.81 -18.18
CA GLY A 142 42.63 -3.25 -16.97
C GLY A 142 43.24 -1.89 -16.64
N THR A 143 42.42 -0.85 -16.71
CA THR A 143 42.69 0.43 -16.04
C THR A 143 41.81 0.49 -14.79
N SER A 144 42.46 0.48 -13.63
CA SER A 144 41.80 0.70 -12.34
C SER A 144 41.26 2.13 -12.30
N SER A 145 39.95 2.29 -12.51
CA SER A 145 39.26 3.57 -12.51
C SER A 145 39.14 4.15 -11.10
N THR A 146 40.26 4.68 -10.61
CA THR A 146 40.32 5.52 -9.42
C THR A 146 39.60 6.85 -9.69
N GLY A 147 38.26 6.83 -9.58
CA GLY A 147 37.42 8.01 -9.76
C GLY A 147 36.20 7.86 -10.69
N SER A 148 35.77 6.64 -11.04
CA SER A 148 34.41 6.46 -11.56
C SER A 148 33.38 6.74 -10.47
N ASP A 149 32.37 7.58 -10.75
CA ASP A 149 31.27 7.84 -9.81
C ASP A 149 30.58 6.52 -9.41
N LEU A 150 30.59 6.22 -8.12
CA LEU A 150 30.03 5.01 -7.53
C LEU A 150 28.56 4.80 -7.90
N GLN A 151 27.80 5.88 -8.14
CA GLN A 151 26.40 5.82 -8.54
C GLN A 151 26.20 5.35 -9.99
N THR A 152 27.24 5.41 -10.83
CA THR A 152 27.22 5.03 -12.26
C THR A 152 28.08 3.81 -12.59
N SER A 153 28.90 3.35 -11.64
CA SER A 153 29.74 2.17 -11.79
C SER A 153 28.91 0.89 -11.97
N LEU A 154 29.29 0.06 -12.94
CA LEU A 154 28.75 -1.30 -13.12
C LEU A 154 29.64 -2.38 -12.47
N THR A 155 30.71 -1.96 -11.78
CA THR A 155 31.64 -2.84 -11.05
C THR A 155 31.62 -2.53 -9.57
N LEU A 156 31.69 -3.57 -8.73
CA LEU A 156 31.77 -3.42 -7.27
C LEU A 156 33.04 -2.67 -6.87
N ASP A 157 32.87 -1.63 -6.05
CA ASP A 157 34.02 -0.90 -5.50
C ASP A 157 34.76 -1.75 -4.46
N PRO A 158 36.11 -1.83 -4.47
CA PRO A 158 36.87 -2.62 -3.52
C PRO A 158 36.63 -2.25 -2.04
N SER A 159 36.28 -1.01 -1.73
CA SER A 159 36.08 -0.53 -0.35
C SER A 159 34.82 -1.10 0.32
N VAL A 160 33.86 -1.61 -0.45
CA VAL A 160 32.61 -2.17 0.08
C VAL A 160 32.59 -3.71 0.11
N ILE A 161 33.68 -4.39 -0.25
CA ILE A 161 33.73 -5.87 -0.28
C ILE A 161 33.52 -6.46 1.13
N CYS A 162 32.46 -7.25 1.28
CA CYS A 162 32.13 -7.97 2.51
C CYS A 162 32.96 -9.26 2.59
N THR A 163 34.21 -9.17 3.05
CA THR A 163 35.14 -10.31 3.13
C THR A 163 34.57 -11.52 3.87
N ASN A 164 33.73 -11.30 4.88
CA ASN A 164 33.11 -12.39 5.66
C ASN A 164 32.12 -13.24 4.85
N PHE A 165 31.64 -12.78 3.68
CA PHE A 165 30.75 -13.57 2.82
C PHE A 165 31.47 -14.76 2.15
N THR A 166 32.79 -14.90 2.29
CA THR A 166 33.51 -16.10 1.84
C THR A 166 33.44 -17.26 2.85
N ASP A 167 33.01 -17.02 4.10
CA ASP A 167 32.78 -18.06 5.11
C ASP A 167 31.30 -18.47 5.10
N ASN A 168 31.04 -19.77 5.22
CA ASN A 168 29.69 -20.34 5.29
C ASN A 168 29.18 -20.53 6.73
N GLY A 169 29.99 -20.20 7.74
CA GLY A 169 29.65 -20.28 9.17
C GLY A 169 29.69 -21.69 9.76
N GLN A 170 30.20 -22.70 9.05
CA GLN A 170 30.29 -24.09 9.52
C GLN A 170 31.73 -24.53 9.80
N ASN A 171 32.53 -23.63 10.38
CA ASN A 171 33.96 -23.82 10.63
C ASN A 171 34.29 -23.58 12.12
N PRO A 172 34.11 -24.57 13.02
CA PRO A 172 33.64 -25.94 12.78
C PRO A 172 32.10 -26.06 12.69
N PRO A 173 31.56 -27.18 12.16
CA PRO A 173 30.12 -27.38 12.03
C PRO A 173 29.40 -27.42 13.38
N SER A 174 28.21 -26.81 13.45
CA SER A 174 27.38 -26.77 14.66
C SER A 174 26.06 -27.52 14.47
N VAL A 175 25.71 -28.39 15.41
CA VAL A 175 24.49 -29.21 15.34
C VAL A 175 23.25 -28.33 15.25
N GLY A 176 22.39 -28.61 14.27
CA GLY A 176 21.17 -27.84 14.01
C GLY A 176 21.36 -26.57 13.16
N GLN A 177 22.58 -26.26 12.73
CA GLN A 177 22.85 -25.18 11.78
C GLN A 177 23.12 -25.73 10.38
N THR A 178 22.87 -24.91 9.36
CA THR A 178 23.16 -25.22 7.94
C THR A 178 24.18 -24.22 7.41
N ALA A 179 25.02 -24.66 6.46
CA ALA A 179 25.98 -23.78 5.79
C ALA A 179 25.25 -22.67 5.02
N SER A 180 25.72 -21.42 5.18
CA SER A 180 25.34 -20.33 4.29
C SER A 180 25.89 -20.57 2.88
N SER A 181 25.23 -19.97 1.88
CA SER A 181 25.92 -19.69 0.62
C SER A 181 27.10 -18.73 0.86
N THR A 182 28.05 -18.67 -0.06
CA THR A 182 29.18 -17.72 -0.01
C THR A 182 29.27 -16.85 -1.27
N SER A 183 29.98 -15.72 -1.19
CA SER A 183 30.24 -14.80 -2.29
C SER A 183 31.54 -14.02 -2.06
N THR A 184 32.29 -13.76 -3.13
CA THR A 184 33.45 -12.86 -3.17
C THR A 184 33.12 -11.48 -3.75
N ASN A 185 31.87 -11.26 -4.17
CA ASN A 185 31.41 -10.07 -4.90
C ASN A 185 30.08 -9.53 -4.35
N ASN A 186 29.85 -9.64 -3.04
CA ASN A 186 28.66 -9.13 -2.34
C ASN A 186 27.31 -9.53 -2.96
N TYR A 187 27.24 -10.69 -3.61
CA TYR A 187 26.03 -11.17 -4.29
C TYR A 187 25.45 -10.26 -5.39
N ILE A 188 26.20 -9.29 -5.93
CA ILE A 188 25.71 -8.36 -6.97
C ILE A 188 25.11 -9.07 -8.20
N ASN A 189 25.58 -10.29 -8.50
CA ASN A 189 25.12 -11.10 -9.63
C ASN A 189 24.17 -12.24 -9.22
N PHE A 190 23.68 -12.28 -7.97
CA PHE A 190 22.89 -13.40 -7.43
C PHE A 190 21.69 -13.77 -8.30
N CYS A 191 20.87 -12.78 -8.71
CA CYS A 191 19.71 -13.05 -9.57
C CYS A 191 20.09 -13.72 -10.90
N ALA A 192 21.20 -13.29 -11.51
CA ALA A 192 21.67 -13.84 -12.79
C ALA A 192 22.28 -15.25 -12.66
N LEU A 193 22.87 -15.58 -11.50
CA LEU A 193 23.54 -16.86 -11.26
C LEU A 193 22.60 -17.93 -10.67
N THR A 194 21.71 -17.54 -9.75
CA THR A 194 20.90 -18.47 -8.96
C THR A 194 19.54 -18.76 -9.63
N LEU A 195 18.96 -17.81 -10.36
CA LEU A 195 17.67 -17.98 -11.06
C LEU A 195 17.68 -17.37 -12.48
N PRO A 196 18.53 -17.88 -13.41
CA PRO A 196 18.61 -17.35 -14.77
C PRO A 196 17.24 -17.31 -15.47
N GLY A 197 16.92 -16.18 -16.10
CA GLY A 197 15.66 -15.98 -16.82
C GLY A 197 14.44 -15.64 -15.93
N THR A 198 14.58 -15.63 -14.61
CA THR A 198 13.52 -15.11 -13.72
C THR A 198 13.42 -13.58 -13.85
N PRO A 199 12.21 -13.00 -13.97
CA PRO A 199 12.06 -11.55 -14.04
C PRO A 199 12.70 -10.83 -12.85
N LEU A 200 13.33 -9.69 -13.09
CA LEU A 200 13.80 -8.81 -12.02
C LEU A 200 12.62 -8.01 -11.45
N THR A 201 12.58 -7.81 -10.13
CA THR A 201 11.51 -7.04 -9.46
C THR A 201 11.42 -5.61 -10.02
N ASN A 202 12.57 -4.95 -10.20
CA ASN A 202 12.71 -3.67 -10.92
C ASN A 202 11.66 -2.60 -10.57
N GLY A 203 11.36 -2.44 -9.28
CA GLY A 203 10.36 -1.48 -8.78
C GLY A 203 8.89 -1.86 -8.97
N GLY A 204 8.60 -2.97 -9.64
CA GLY A 204 7.24 -3.48 -9.86
C GLY A 204 6.84 -4.60 -8.90
N GLN A 205 5.53 -4.71 -8.65
CA GLN A 205 4.95 -5.86 -7.94
C GLN A 205 4.73 -7.03 -8.90
N ILE A 206 5.75 -7.89 -9.05
CA ILE A 206 5.68 -9.08 -9.92
C ILE A 206 5.03 -10.25 -9.18
N THR A 207 3.72 -10.44 -9.40
CA THR A 207 2.89 -11.42 -8.67
C THR A 207 3.17 -12.89 -8.99
N THR A 208 3.91 -13.17 -10.07
CA THR A 208 4.31 -14.52 -10.50
C THR A 208 5.66 -14.98 -9.90
N GLY A 209 6.27 -14.17 -9.04
CA GLY A 209 7.65 -14.36 -8.56
C GLY A 209 8.67 -13.57 -9.38
N SER A 210 9.72 -13.08 -8.71
CA SER A 210 10.83 -12.32 -9.28
C SER A 210 12.07 -12.40 -8.39
N CYS A 211 13.22 -11.95 -8.88
CA CYS A 211 14.41 -11.72 -8.06
C CYS A 211 14.72 -10.22 -7.97
N ASN A 212 15.04 -9.73 -6.76
CA ASN A 212 15.41 -8.33 -6.57
C ASN A 212 16.94 -8.18 -6.49
N PRO A 213 17.59 -7.46 -7.43
CA PRO A 213 19.03 -7.20 -7.36
C PRO A 213 19.41 -6.06 -6.41
N THR A 214 18.42 -5.32 -5.88
CA THR A 214 18.65 -4.15 -5.01
C THR A 214 19.30 -4.59 -3.69
N PRO A 215 20.43 -3.97 -3.26
CA PRO A 215 21.00 -4.22 -1.94
C PRO A 215 19.99 -3.96 -0.83
N ILE A 216 20.09 -4.73 0.26
CA ILE A 216 19.08 -4.70 1.33
C ILE A 216 19.08 -3.39 2.15
N GLY A 217 20.24 -2.73 2.27
CA GLY A 217 20.38 -1.37 2.80
C GLY A 217 21.16 -1.25 4.10
N LEU A 218 21.08 -0.05 4.68
CA LEU A 218 21.75 0.33 5.92
C LEU A 218 21.02 -0.30 7.12
N ILE A 219 21.80 -0.84 8.05
CA ILE A 219 21.31 -1.55 9.24
C ILE A 219 21.52 -0.64 10.47
N PRO A 220 20.51 -0.43 11.35
CA PRO A 220 20.63 0.40 12.54
C PRO A 220 21.53 -0.27 13.60
N SER A 221 21.87 0.47 14.67
CA SER A 221 22.44 -0.13 15.89
C SER A 221 21.38 -0.95 16.65
N VAL A 222 21.83 -1.78 17.59
CA VAL A 222 20.94 -2.57 18.46
C VAL A 222 19.99 -1.66 19.26
N ASP A 223 20.49 -0.53 19.76
CA ASP A 223 19.69 0.45 20.52
C ASP A 223 18.62 1.16 19.68
N ASN A 224 18.83 1.21 18.36
CA ASN A 224 17.96 1.83 17.36
C ASN A 224 17.05 0.83 16.63
N MET A 225 16.96 -0.43 17.07
CA MET A 225 15.99 -1.37 16.50
C MET A 225 14.55 -0.86 16.74
N PRO A 226 13.67 -0.92 15.72
CA PRO A 226 12.28 -0.47 15.84
C PRO A 226 11.42 -1.46 16.62
N SER A 227 10.30 -0.97 17.17
CA SER A 227 9.25 -1.81 17.74
C SER A 227 7.89 -1.14 17.62
N ALA A 228 6.86 -1.90 17.25
CA ALA A 228 5.46 -1.50 17.33
C ALA A 228 4.74 -2.15 18.53
N LYS A 229 3.64 -1.54 19.00
CA LYS A 229 2.68 -2.14 19.93
C LYS A 229 1.28 -1.60 19.71
N PHE A 230 0.27 -2.45 19.55
CA PHE A 230 -1.12 -2.01 19.50
C PHE A 230 -1.57 -1.45 20.85
N ASN A 231 -2.11 -0.23 20.81
CA ASN A 231 -2.80 0.42 21.92
C ASN A 231 -4.32 0.17 21.85
N PHE A 232 -4.89 0.07 20.64
CA PHE A 232 -6.27 -0.36 20.41
C PHE A 232 -6.46 -0.94 18.98
N PRO A 233 -7.27 -2.01 18.80
CA PRO A 233 -7.68 -2.96 19.84
C PRO A 233 -6.48 -3.60 20.55
N LYS A 234 -6.64 -3.96 21.82
CA LYS A 234 -5.65 -4.71 22.60
C LYS A 234 -5.85 -6.22 22.40
N ASN A 235 -4.85 -7.00 22.79
CA ASN A 235 -4.98 -8.45 22.78
C ASN A 235 -6.04 -8.93 23.78
N GLY A 236 -7.02 -9.67 23.29
CA GLY A 236 -8.17 -10.17 24.04
C GLY A 236 -9.41 -9.26 23.99
N ASP A 237 -9.35 -8.09 23.35
CA ASP A 237 -10.49 -7.16 23.31
C ASP A 237 -11.72 -7.77 22.61
N THR A 238 -12.90 -7.29 23.03
CA THR A 238 -14.15 -7.44 22.29
C THR A 238 -14.62 -6.04 21.89
N ILE A 239 -14.85 -5.82 20.60
CA ILE A 239 -15.40 -4.56 20.07
C ILE A 239 -16.81 -4.78 19.49
N ASP A 240 -17.54 -3.70 19.22
CA ASP A 240 -18.87 -3.79 18.61
C ASP A 240 -18.75 -4.23 17.13
N ALA A 241 -19.52 -5.25 16.75
CA ALA A 241 -19.58 -5.69 15.36
C ALA A 241 -20.32 -4.68 14.47
N ASN A 242 -19.77 -4.47 13.29
CA ASN A 242 -20.27 -3.57 12.26
C ASN A 242 -20.23 -2.07 12.64
N VAL A 243 -19.33 -1.67 13.54
CA VAL A 243 -19.12 -0.28 13.99
C VAL A 243 -17.68 0.16 13.70
N GLY A 244 -17.50 1.29 13.02
CA GLY A 244 -16.19 1.85 12.71
C GLY A 244 -15.37 2.25 13.95
N PHE A 245 -14.05 2.10 13.86
CA PHE A 245 -13.12 2.36 14.97
C PHE A 245 -11.74 2.80 14.48
N ASN A 246 -10.96 3.43 15.35
CA ASN A 246 -9.58 3.81 15.06
C ASN A 246 -8.60 2.81 15.67
N ILE A 247 -7.85 2.10 14.84
CA ILE A 247 -6.67 1.36 15.29
C ILE A 247 -5.64 2.39 15.76
N THR A 248 -5.00 2.15 16.91
CA THR A 248 -3.88 2.98 17.40
C THR A 248 -2.68 2.10 17.74
N ILE A 249 -1.50 2.51 17.27
CA ILE A 249 -0.25 1.76 17.37
C ILE A 249 0.81 2.69 17.94
N ASN A 250 1.40 2.32 19.07
CA ASN A 250 2.59 2.96 19.59
C ASN A 250 3.81 2.45 18.79
N VAL A 251 4.69 3.36 18.37
CA VAL A 251 5.90 3.03 17.61
C VAL A 251 7.12 3.68 18.24
N LYS A 252 8.24 2.94 18.26
CA LYS A 252 9.54 3.41 18.78
C LYS A 252 10.62 3.14 17.74
N ASN A 253 11.64 4.01 17.70
CA ASN A 253 12.87 3.86 16.91
C ASN A 253 12.67 3.70 15.37
N LEU A 254 11.55 4.18 14.83
CA LEU A 254 11.26 4.22 13.39
C LEU A 254 10.86 5.64 13.00
N GLN A 255 11.51 6.22 11.99
CA GLN A 255 11.00 7.44 11.36
C GLN A 255 9.88 7.04 10.39
N THR A 256 8.65 7.15 10.86
CA THR A 256 7.41 6.83 10.12
C THR A 256 6.99 7.98 9.18
N GLY A 257 6.00 7.71 8.32
CA GLY A 257 5.47 8.69 7.36
C GLY A 257 6.27 8.82 6.06
N VAL A 258 7.16 7.87 5.76
CA VAL A 258 7.92 7.83 4.50
C VAL A 258 7.52 6.58 3.72
N PHE A 259 6.51 6.76 2.85
CA PHE A 259 5.93 5.74 1.98
C PHE A 259 6.23 6.10 0.53
N THR A 260 6.96 5.25 -0.21
CA THR A 260 7.16 5.45 -1.66
C THR A 260 6.12 4.71 -2.47
N ASN A 261 6.00 5.04 -3.77
CA ASN A 261 4.98 4.46 -4.65
C ASN A 261 5.08 2.92 -4.72
N ALA A 262 4.11 2.24 -4.11
CA ALA A 262 4.07 0.78 -3.95
C ALA A 262 3.96 -0.01 -5.28
N VAL A 263 3.67 0.65 -6.41
CA VAL A 263 3.54 0.01 -7.73
C VAL A 263 4.76 0.28 -8.62
N LYS A 264 5.48 1.38 -8.39
CA LYS A 264 6.57 1.87 -9.26
C LYS A 264 7.95 1.86 -8.61
N THR A 265 8.03 1.80 -7.29
CA THR A 265 9.29 1.81 -6.52
C THR A 265 9.36 0.65 -5.54
N TYR A 266 8.56 -0.39 -5.74
CA TYR A 266 8.46 -1.56 -4.87
C TYR A 266 9.79 -2.31 -4.77
N PHE A 267 10.37 -2.31 -3.58
CA PHE A 267 11.72 -2.77 -3.25
C PHE A 267 12.84 -2.17 -4.13
N ALA A 268 12.62 -0.99 -4.74
CA ALA A 268 13.52 -0.40 -5.74
C ALA A 268 14.74 0.35 -5.16
N ALA A 269 14.72 0.69 -3.88
CA ALA A 269 15.82 1.35 -3.19
C ALA A 269 16.12 0.66 -1.85
N PRO A 270 17.38 0.61 -1.39
CA PRO A 270 17.75 -0.02 -0.13
C PRO A 270 17.12 0.67 1.10
N GLN A 271 17.06 -0.03 2.24
CA GLN A 271 16.77 0.59 3.54
C GLN A 271 17.78 1.71 3.83
N THR A 272 17.31 2.84 4.37
CA THR A 272 18.14 3.98 4.78
C THR A 272 17.89 4.36 6.24
N LEU A 273 18.86 5.05 6.84
CA LEU A 273 18.78 5.60 8.19
C LEU A 273 18.77 7.14 8.15
N ASN A 274 18.14 7.77 9.13
CA ASN A 274 18.23 9.21 9.35
C ASN A 274 19.51 9.58 10.14
N ALA A 275 19.69 10.88 10.40
CA ALA A 275 20.85 11.39 11.14
C ALA A 275 20.97 10.87 12.59
N GLN A 276 19.87 10.35 13.16
CA GLN A 276 19.82 9.73 14.48
C GLN A 276 20.05 8.20 14.43
N GLY A 277 20.26 7.64 13.24
CA GLY A 277 20.46 6.21 13.01
C GLY A 277 19.17 5.38 13.11
N LEU A 278 18.00 6.00 13.02
CA LEU A 278 16.69 5.31 12.95
C LEU A 278 16.36 4.98 11.50
N ILE A 279 15.69 3.85 11.27
CA ILE A 279 15.22 3.47 9.93
C ILE A 279 14.19 4.49 9.42
N ILE A 280 14.30 4.84 8.13
CA ILE A 280 13.33 5.70 7.44
C ILE A 280 12.33 4.83 6.67
N GLY A 281 11.04 4.95 7.01
CA GLY A 281 9.99 4.20 6.34
C GLY A 281 8.59 4.46 6.88
N HIS A 282 7.80 3.40 6.98
CA HIS A 282 6.39 3.43 7.33
C HIS A 282 5.98 2.10 7.99
N SER A 283 4.71 1.96 8.35
CA SER A 283 4.15 0.70 8.81
C SER A 283 2.90 0.38 8.01
N HIS A 284 2.53 -0.88 7.95
CA HIS A 284 1.20 -1.32 7.55
C HIS A 284 0.42 -1.85 8.76
N VAL A 285 -0.88 -2.00 8.60
CA VAL A 285 -1.70 -2.88 9.45
C VAL A 285 -2.54 -3.82 8.57
N VAL A 286 -2.65 -5.07 8.99
CA VAL A 286 -3.50 -6.09 8.39
C VAL A 286 -4.44 -6.68 9.43
N ILE A 287 -5.70 -6.89 9.08
CA ILE A 287 -6.67 -7.68 9.86
C ILE A 287 -7.05 -8.92 9.04
N GLU A 288 -6.96 -10.09 9.65
CA GLU A 288 -7.35 -11.38 9.09
C GLU A 288 -8.48 -12.01 9.92
N THR A 289 -9.48 -12.57 9.23
CA THR A 289 -10.50 -13.42 9.84
C THR A 289 -9.90 -14.75 10.33
N LEU A 290 -10.30 -15.19 11.51
CA LEU A 290 -10.04 -16.51 12.05
C LEU A 290 -11.34 -17.30 12.19
N ASP A 291 -11.26 -18.62 12.08
CA ASP A 291 -12.36 -19.54 12.44
C ASP A 291 -12.62 -19.50 13.95
N SER A 292 -11.54 -19.40 14.74
CA SER A 292 -11.55 -19.23 16.20
C SER A 292 -10.21 -18.64 16.69
N LEU A 293 -10.18 -18.14 17.93
CA LEU A 293 -8.95 -17.57 18.52
C LEU A 293 -7.87 -18.63 18.82
N ASP A 294 -8.27 -19.89 18.96
CA ASP A 294 -7.41 -21.07 19.20
C ASP A 294 -7.08 -21.85 17.91
N GLN A 295 -7.40 -21.29 16.74
CA GLN A 295 -7.05 -21.85 15.43
C GLN A 295 -5.52 -22.03 15.29
N ILE A 296 -5.09 -23.28 15.11
CA ILE A 296 -3.69 -23.63 14.82
C ILE A 296 -3.38 -23.78 13.31
N THR A 297 -4.41 -23.85 12.46
CA THR A 297 -4.25 -23.86 11.01
C THR A 297 -3.75 -22.49 10.54
N PRO A 298 -2.65 -22.38 9.78
CA PRO A 298 -2.18 -21.09 9.25
C PRO A 298 -3.24 -20.40 8.40
N THR A 299 -3.33 -19.07 8.50
CA THR A 299 -4.15 -18.25 7.60
C THR A 299 -3.57 -18.28 6.17
N ASN A 300 -4.42 -18.02 5.17
CA ASN A 300 -3.96 -17.83 3.80
C ASN A 300 -3.53 -16.37 3.59
N PRO A 301 -2.24 -16.06 3.37
CA PRO A 301 -1.75 -14.68 3.27
C PRO A 301 -2.24 -13.92 2.03
N LYS A 302 -2.93 -14.58 1.09
CA LYS A 302 -3.66 -13.90 0.00
C LYS A 302 -4.95 -13.23 0.46
N ASN A 303 -5.46 -13.61 1.63
CA ASN A 303 -6.73 -13.14 2.17
C ASN A 303 -6.48 -12.16 3.33
N HIS A 304 -7.14 -11.02 3.30
CA HIS A 304 -7.21 -10.08 4.41
C HIS A 304 -8.61 -9.45 4.44
N LEU A 305 -9.13 -9.14 5.63
CA LEU A 305 -10.37 -8.37 5.79
C LEU A 305 -10.10 -6.88 5.62
N PHE A 306 -8.96 -6.42 6.12
CA PHE A 306 -8.52 -5.03 6.04
C PHE A 306 -7.01 -5.00 5.86
N PHE A 307 -6.51 -4.13 4.99
CA PHE A 307 -5.10 -3.80 4.85
C PHE A 307 -4.98 -2.30 4.61
N LYS A 308 -4.06 -1.63 5.32
CA LYS A 308 -3.79 -0.20 5.10
C LYS A 308 -2.32 0.13 5.33
N GLY A 309 -1.75 0.84 4.35
CA GLY A 309 -0.49 1.55 4.52
C GLY A 309 -0.66 2.80 5.38
N ILE A 310 0.25 2.99 6.33
CA ILE A 310 0.27 4.12 7.26
C ILE A 310 1.23 5.17 6.69
N ASP A 311 0.70 5.98 5.78
CA ASP A 311 1.45 6.91 4.96
C ASP A 311 1.84 8.20 5.73
N ALA A 312 1.17 8.46 6.87
CA ALA A 312 1.40 9.62 7.72
C ALA A 312 2.43 9.32 8.84
N PRO A 313 3.20 10.33 9.29
CA PRO A 313 4.09 10.17 10.44
C PRO A 313 3.30 9.97 11.74
N ALA A 314 3.89 9.26 12.69
CA ALA A 314 3.34 9.12 14.03
C ALA A 314 3.32 10.47 14.77
N VAL A 315 2.22 10.76 15.46
CA VAL A 315 2.09 11.94 16.34
C VAL A 315 2.35 11.48 17.77
N ASP A 316 3.31 12.08 18.44
CA ASP A 316 3.75 11.70 19.81
C ASP A 316 4.05 10.20 19.98
N GLY A 317 4.59 9.57 18.92
CA GLY A 317 4.89 8.14 18.89
C GLY A 317 3.68 7.23 18.62
N VAL A 318 2.51 7.79 18.27
CA VAL A 318 1.28 7.04 17.96
C VAL A 318 0.91 7.18 16.49
N MET A 319 0.74 6.05 15.81
CA MET A 319 0.09 5.95 14.50
C MET A 319 -1.40 5.66 14.69
N THR A 320 -2.26 6.32 13.93
CA THR A 320 -3.73 6.12 13.98
C THR A 320 -4.24 5.71 12.60
N VAL A 321 -5.04 4.66 12.52
CA VAL A 321 -5.61 4.14 11.27
C VAL A 321 -7.13 3.97 11.41
N PRO A 322 -7.96 4.71 10.67
CA PRO A 322 -9.41 4.52 10.70
C PRO A 322 -9.81 3.25 9.97
N VAL A 323 -10.48 2.34 10.67
CA VAL A 323 -11.32 1.31 10.07
C VAL A 323 -12.70 1.97 9.91
N GLY A 324 -13.09 2.23 8.67
CA GLY A 324 -14.22 3.10 8.31
C GLY A 324 -15.56 2.70 8.94
N ALA A 325 -16.61 3.52 8.77
CA ALA A 325 -17.84 3.48 9.57
C ALA A 325 -18.54 2.11 9.77
N ILE A 326 -18.31 1.13 8.88
CA ILE A 326 -18.83 -0.24 8.96
C ILE A 326 -17.98 -1.16 9.86
N GLY A 327 -16.76 -0.79 10.24
CA GLY A 327 -15.92 -1.59 11.14
C GLY A 327 -15.54 -2.96 10.57
N VAL A 328 -15.63 -3.98 11.43
CA VAL A 328 -15.51 -5.41 11.05
C VAL A 328 -16.79 -6.17 11.42
N PRO A 329 -17.15 -7.24 10.68
CA PRO A 329 -18.28 -8.11 11.05
C PRO A 329 -18.12 -8.77 12.43
N ALA A 330 -19.14 -9.50 12.91
CA ALA A 330 -18.99 -10.34 14.09
C ALA A 330 -18.07 -11.54 13.78
N GLY A 331 -17.08 -11.80 14.63
CA GLY A 331 -16.08 -12.84 14.38
C GLY A 331 -14.86 -12.79 15.30
N ALA A 332 -13.88 -13.64 15.00
CA ALA A 332 -12.55 -13.67 15.63
C ALA A 332 -11.49 -13.18 14.63
N TYR A 333 -10.50 -12.44 15.12
CA TYR A 333 -9.56 -11.70 14.28
C TYR A 333 -8.12 -11.79 14.80
N ARG A 334 -7.18 -11.90 13.87
CA ARG A 334 -5.77 -11.53 14.08
C ARG A 334 -5.53 -10.16 13.44
N MET A 335 -4.84 -9.28 14.14
CA MET A 335 -4.36 -8.01 13.59
C MET A 335 -2.86 -7.87 13.85
N CYS A 336 -2.08 -7.57 12.81
CA CYS A 336 -0.63 -7.44 12.91
C CYS A 336 -0.14 -6.14 12.25
N THR A 337 0.97 -5.60 12.74
CA THR A 337 1.72 -4.54 12.04
C THR A 337 2.65 -5.14 10.99
N ILE A 338 3.12 -4.30 10.06
CA ILE A 338 4.26 -4.62 9.18
C ILE A 338 5.14 -3.37 9.08
N ASN A 339 6.14 -3.28 9.95
CA ASN A 339 7.14 -2.22 9.90
C ASN A 339 8.02 -2.40 8.66
N SER A 340 8.05 -1.37 7.81
CA SER A 340 8.70 -1.41 6.50
C SER A 340 9.63 -0.21 6.32
N SER A 341 10.74 -0.44 5.62
CA SER A 341 11.53 0.66 5.05
C SER A 341 10.75 1.40 3.96
N SER A 342 11.22 2.58 3.56
CA SER A 342 10.53 3.48 2.63
C SER A 342 10.02 2.82 1.34
N ASN A 343 10.77 1.83 0.81
CA ASN A 343 10.47 1.11 -0.43
C ASN A 343 9.81 -0.26 -0.20
N HIS A 344 9.11 -0.43 0.92
CA HIS A 344 8.26 -1.59 1.28
C HIS A 344 9.00 -2.83 1.79
N GLN A 345 10.33 -2.90 1.75
CA GLN A 345 11.05 -4.03 2.35
C GLN A 345 10.76 -4.08 3.86
N PRO A 346 10.52 -5.28 4.45
CA PRO A 346 10.49 -5.45 5.90
C PRO A 346 11.74 -4.85 6.54
N VAL A 347 11.61 -4.23 7.71
CA VAL A 347 12.75 -3.61 8.40
C VAL A 347 13.85 -4.63 8.76
N ILE A 348 15.10 -4.23 8.54
CA ILE A 348 16.29 -5.09 8.71
C ILE A 348 17.14 -4.56 9.87
N VAL A 349 17.56 -5.47 10.76
CA VAL A 349 18.18 -5.18 12.07
C VAL A 349 19.49 -5.97 12.29
N PRO A 350 20.40 -5.53 13.20
CA PRO A 350 21.80 -6.00 13.21
C PRO A 350 22.05 -7.36 13.87
N VAL A 351 21.06 -7.96 14.52
CA VAL A 351 21.21 -9.23 15.25
C VAL A 351 20.03 -10.15 14.98
N ALA A 352 20.24 -11.47 14.99
CA ALA A 352 19.17 -12.45 14.85
C ALA A 352 18.40 -12.72 16.17
N GLN A 353 19.02 -12.44 17.32
CA GLN A 353 18.39 -12.58 18.63
C GLN A 353 17.83 -11.23 19.09
N HIS A 354 16.60 -10.93 18.67
CA HIS A 354 15.87 -9.72 19.04
C HIS A 354 14.39 -10.04 19.31
N GLY A 355 13.68 -9.12 19.98
CA GLY A 355 12.22 -9.18 20.08
C GLY A 355 11.56 -8.86 18.73
N SER A 356 10.31 -9.28 18.54
CA SER A 356 9.56 -8.95 17.32
C SER A 356 9.54 -7.43 17.09
N LEU A 357 9.86 -7.03 15.85
CA LEU A 357 9.82 -5.63 15.42
C LEU A 357 8.37 -5.17 15.20
N ASP A 358 7.50 -6.14 14.92
CA ASP A 358 6.06 -6.01 14.75
C ASP A 358 5.28 -6.51 15.95
N ASP A 359 4.04 -6.05 16.09
CA ASP A 359 3.09 -6.58 17.06
C ASP A 359 1.98 -7.36 16.36
N CYS A 360 1.41 -8.34 17.08
CA CYS A 360 0.18 -9.01 16.69
C CYS A 360 -0.75 -9.12 17.90
N VAL A 361 -2.02 -8.79 17.69
CA VAL A 361 -3.09 -8.95 18.69
C VAL A 361 -4.23 -9.77 18.13
N TYR A 362 -4.91 -10.48 19.02
CA TYR A 362 -6.09 -11.27 18.73
C TYR A 362 -7.29 -10.62 19.41
N PHE A 363 -8.40 -10.43 18.70
CA PHE A 363 -9.60 -9.79 19.25
C PHE A 363 -10.87 -10.40 18.65
N THR A 364 -12.04 -10.05 19.22
CA THR A 364 -13.35 -10.43 18.65
C THR A 364 -14.22 -9.22 18.42
N ALA A 365 -15.19 -9.34 17.53
CA ALA A 365 -16.29 -8.39 17.41
C ALA A 365 -17.63 -9.12 17.55
N LYS A 366 -18.62 -8.50 18.20
CA LYS A 366 -19.90 -9.14 18.56
C LYS A 366 -21.11 -8.24 18.37
#